data_AF-A0A5K0Z8J1-F1
#
_entry.id   AF-A0A5K0Z8J1-F1
#
_cell.length_a   1.000
_cell.length_b   1.000
_cell.length_c   1.000
_cell.angle_alpha   90.00
_cell.angle_beta   90.00
_cell.angle_gamma   90.00
#
_symmetry.space_group_name_H-M   'P 1'
#
loop_
_entity.id
_entity.type
_entity.pdbx_description
1 polymer ?
#
loop_
_entity_poly.entity_id
_entity_poly.type
_entity_poly.pdbx_seq_one_letter_code
_entity_poly.pdbx_strand_id
1 'polypeptide(L)'
;DIGKFDRLIGSEGLADTSAGLCSIQNATRKTKIVCTIGPSTNTREMIWKMAEAGMNVARLNMSHGDHASHQKVIDLVKEYNSQTKDNVIAIMLDTK
;
A
#
# COMPACT_ATOMS: atom_id res chain seq x y z
N ASP A 1 20.83 -20.72 12.27
CA ASP A 1 20.67 -21.79 11.27
C ASP A 1 20.34 -21.11 9.94
N ILE A 2 21.33 -21.11 9.03
CA ILE A 2 21.46 -20.27 7.83
C ILE A 2 21.32 -21.20 6.61
N GLY A 3 20.10 -21.55 6.18
CA GLY A 3 20.07 -22.64 5.19
C GLY A 3 18.81 -22.92 4.40
N LYS A 4 17.85 -22.01 4.23
CA LYS A 4 16.67 -22.35 3.40
C LYS A 4 15.95 -21.21 2.68
N PHE A 5 16.62 -20.10 2.41
CA PHE A 5 16.08 -19.02 1.58
C PHE A 5 16.92 -18.81 0.32
N ASP A 6 17.41 -19.90 -0.25
CA ASP A 6 18.15 -19.91 -1.51
C ASP A 6 17.60 -21.03 -2.40
N ARG A 7 16.49 -20.73 -3.09
CA ARG A 7 15.98 -21.46 -4.26
C ARG A 7 14.74 -20.76 -4.76
N LEU A 8 14.90 -19.93 -5.78
CA LEU A 8 14.04 -19.83 -6.96
C LEU A 8 14.43 -18.58 -7.75
N ILE A 9 15.58 -18.63 -8.43
CA ILE A 9 15.75 -18.12 -9.81
C ILE A 9 17.18 -18.39 -10.26
N GLY A 10 17.35 -19.45 -11.05
CA GLY A 10 18.54 -19.72 -11.83
C GLY A 10 18.17 -20.52 -13.07
N SER A 11 18.34 -19.91 -14.25
CA SER A 11 18.82 -20.55 -15.48
C SER A 11 18.83 -19.53 -16.64
N GLU A 12 20.02 -18.95 -16.85
CA GLU A 12 20.75 -18.69 -18.10
C GLU A 12 20.04 -18.44 -19.45
N GLY A 13 20.47 -17.35 -20.12
CA GLY A 13 20.94 -17.38 -21.52
C GLY A 13 20.02 -16.82 -22.62
N LEU A 14 20.32 -15.62 -23.14
CA LEU A 14 20.82 -15.35 -24.51
C LEU A 14 20.48 -13.95 -25.08
N ALA A 15 21.53 -13.32 -25.59
CA ALA A 15 21.63 -12.46 -26.78
C ALA A 15 21.04 -11.03 -26.80
N ASP A 16 21.97 -10.07 -26.63
CA ASP A 16 22.24 -8.90 -27.47
C ASP A 16 21.06 -8.15 -28.13
N THR A 17 20.74 -6.96 -27.61
CA THR A 17 20.69 -5.75 -28.44
C THR A 17 20.80 -4.49 -27.58
N SER A 18 21.70 -3.61 -27.99
CA SER A 18 21.97 -2.29 -27.44
C SER A 18 20.75 -1.35 -27.55
N ALA A 19 19.95 -1.30 -26.50
CA ALA A 19 19.07 -0.18 -26.21
C ALA A 19 19.16 0.12 -24.72
N GLY A 20 19.54 1.35 -24.37
CA GLY A 20 19.90 1.77 -23.03
C GLY A 20 18.88 1.36 -21.96
N LEU A 21 19.19 0.29 -21.24
CA LEU A 21 18.55 -0.01 -19.98
C LEU A 21 19.27 0.85 -18.94
N CYS A 22 18.84 2.11 -18.81
CA CYS A 22 18.98 2.79 -17.52
C CYS A 22 18.40 1.79 -16.52
N SER A 23 19.25 1.24 -15.67
CA SER A 23 18.79 0.45 -14.54
C SER A 23 17.83 1.36 -13.79
N ILE A 24 16.52 1.17 -13.96
CA ILE A 24 15.53 1.62 -12.98
C ILE A 24 15.84 0.75 -11.75
N GLN A 25 16.94 1.07 -11.08
CA GLN A 25 17.23 0.54 -9.78
C GLN A 25 16.00 0.86 -8.94
N ASN A 26 15.59 -0.12 -8.17
CA ASN A 26 14.40 -0.16 -7.33
C ASN A 26 14.32 1.13 -6.47
N ALA A 27 13.81 2.21 -7.08
CA ALA A 27 13.85 3.52 -6.50
C ALA A 27 12.72 3.55 -5.48
N THR A 28 13.08 3.50 -4.21
CA THR A 28 12.11 3.64 -3.13
C THR A 28 11.31 4.92 -3.39
N ARG A 29 10.00 4.75 -3.54
CA ARG A 29 9.12 5.84 -3.93
C ARG A 29 9.16 6.92 -2.85
N LYS A 30 9.66 8.10 -3.21
CA LYS A 30 9.84 9.23 -2.28
C LYS A 30 8.51 9.90 -1.89
N THR A 31 7.58 9.99 -2.84
CA THR A 31 6.26 10.61 -2.63
C THR A 31 5.33 9.66 -1.87
N LYS A 32 4.55 10.17 -0.91
CA LYS A 32 3.52 9.39 -0.21
C LYS A 32 2.20 9.43 -0.98
N ILE A 33 1.43 8.33 -0.93
CA ILE A 33 0.11 8.25 -1.55
C ILE A 33 -0.96 8.43 -0.48
N VAL A 34 -1.83 9.41 -0.71
CA VAL A 34 -3.03 9.68 0.10
C VAL A 34 -4.25 9.22 -0.69
N CYS A 35 -5.07 8.35 -0.11
CA CYS A 35 -6.30 7.87 -0.74
C CYS A 35 -7.51 8.35 0.08
N THR A 36 -8.48 8.97 -0.58
CA THR A 36 -9.75 9.33 0.07
C THR A 36 -10.63 8.10 0.15
N ILE A 37 -11.06 7.73 1.35
CA ILE A 37 -11.93 6.57 1.56
C ILE A 37 -13.38 7.00 1.44
N GLY A 38 -14.14 6.27 0.63
CA GLY A 38 -15.55 6.52 0.39
C GLY A 38 -16.36 5.21 0.36
N PRO A 39 -17.66 5.27 0.02
CA PRO A 39 -18.54 4.10 0.05
C PRO A 39 -18.08 2.92 -0.82
N SER A 40 -17.38 3.19 -1.93
CA SER A 40 -16.82 2.15 -2.82
C SER A 40 -15.54 1.52 -2.30
N THR A 41 -14.88 2.14 -1.31
CA THR A 41 -13.54 1.75 -0.84
C THR A 41 -13.47 1.50 0.67
N ASN A 42 -14.61 1.47 1.37
CA ASN A 42 -14.71 1.28 2.82
C ASN A 42 -14.82 -0.20 3.27
N THR A 43 -14.54 -1.15 2.37
CA THR A 43 -14.52 -2.58 2.69
C THR A 43 -13.13 -3.03 3.08
N ARG A 44 -13.05 -4.10 3.86
CA ARG A 44 -11.79 -4.73 4.28
C ARG A 44 -10.94 -5.06 3.06
N GLU A 45 -11.53 -5.74 2.08
CA GLU A 45 -10.83 -6.23 0.90
C GLU A 45 -10.23 -5.08 0.09
N MET A 46 -10.93 -3.94 -0.01
CA MET A 46 -10.43 -2.80 -0.75
C MET A 46 -9.32 -2.06 0.01
N ILE A 47 -9.43 -1.92 1.32
CA ILE A 47 -8.38 -1.29 2.14
C ILE A 47 -7.07 -2.08 2.03
N TRP A 48 -7.13 -3.41 2.11
CA TRP A 48 -5.95 -4.27 1.92
C TRP A 48 -5.36 -4.13 0.52
N LYS A 49 -6.19 -4.19 -0.52
CA LYS A 49 -5.73 -3.99 -1.91
C LYS A 49 -5.05 -2.63 -2.10
N MET A 50 -5.60 -1.57 -1.53
CA MET A 50 -4.99 -0.24 -1.60
C MET A 50 -3.69 -0.16 -0.80
N ALA A 51 -3.63 -0.81 0.35
CA ALA A 51 -2.42 -0.88 1.16
C ALA A 51 -1.28 -1.59 0.42
N GLU A 52 -1.57 -2.75 -0.18
CA GLU A 52 -0.62 -3.53 -1.00
C GLU A 52 -0.22 -2.78 -2.27
N ALA A 53 -1.14 -2.00 -2.86
CA ALA A 53 -0.84 -1.11 -3.99
C ALA A 53 0.01 0.12 -3.60
N GLY A 54 0.26 0.34 -2.31
CA GLY A 54 1.18 1.37 -1.81
C GLY A 54 0.54 2.63 -1.23
N MET A 55 -0.73 2.57 -0.80
CA MET A 55 -1.37 3.61 0.01
C MET A 55 -0.60 3.83 1.33
N ASN A 56 -0.38 5.08 1.73
CA ASN A 56 0.24 5.43 3.01
C ASN A 56 -0.69 6.19 3.95
N VAL A 57 -1.66 6.92 3.42
CA VAL A 57 -2.57 7.72 4.23
C VAL A 57 -4.01 7.49 3.75
N ALA A 58 -4.87 7.10 4.69
CA ALA A 58 -6.31 7.08 4.49
C ALA A 58 -6.90 8.44 4.88
N ARG A 59 -7.41 9.19 3.89
CA ARG A 59 -8.11 10.47 4.09
C ARG A 59 -9.60 10.21 4.29
N LEU A 60 -10.13 10.70 5.41
CA LEU A 60 -11.54 10.70 5.75
C LEU A 60 -12.08 12.12 5.57
N ASN A 61 -12.86 12.34 4.51
CA ASN A 61 -13.46 13.63 4.24
C ASN A 61 -14.73 13.81 5.07
N MET A 62 -14.68 14.63 6.13
CA MET A 62 -15.80 14.89 7.03
C MET A 62 -16.89 15.78 6.43
N SER A 63 -16.68 16.35 5.24
CA SER A 63 -17.76 16.99 4.47
C SER A 63 -18.82 15.99 3.98
N HIS A 64 -18.46 14.70 3.94
CA HIS A 64 -19.32 13.61 3.48
C HIS A 64 -19.27 12.40 4.42
N GLY A 65 -20.30 11.55 4.38
CA GLY A 65 -20.39 10.37 5.23
C GLY A 65 -20.78 10.70 6.68
N ASP A 66 -21.06 9.66 7.45
CA ASP A 66 -21.41 9.75 8.87
C ASP A 66 -20.24 9.25 9.75
N HIS A 67 -20.29 9.55 11.05
CA HIS A 67 -19.26 9.12 11.99
C HIS A 67 -19.11 7.60 12.07
N ALA A 68 -20.19 6.83 11.88
CA ALA A 68 -20.13 5.37 11.96
C ALA A 68 -19.35 4.78 10.77
N SER A 69 -19.54 5.32 9.58
CA SER A 69 -18.83 4.94 8.36
C SER A 69 -17.34 5.25 8.47
N HIS A 70 -16.98 6.43 9.00
CA HIS A 70 -15.60 6.82 9.24
C HIS A 70 -14.96 5.98 10.34
N GLN A 71 -15.69 5.68 11.42
CA GLN A 71 -15.22 4.80 12.49
C GLN A 71 -14.88 3.40 11.98
N LYS A 72 -15.74 2.81 11.13
CA LYS A 72 -15.47 1.53 10.49
C LYS A 72 -14.15 1.54 9.72
N VAL A 73 -13.85 2.61 8.98
CA VAL A 73 -12.58 2.73 8.24
C VAL A 73 -11.40 2.83 9.20
N ILE A 74 -11.52 3.61 10.28
CA ILE A 74 -10.47 3.73 11.31
C ILE A 74 -10.16 2.36 11.92
N ASP A 75 -11.17 1.58 12.25
CA ASP A 75 -11.00 0.27 12.86
C ASP A 75 -10.33 -0.72 11.90
N LEU A 76 -10.73 -0.74 10.63
CA LEU A 76 -10.09 -1.56 9.60
C LEU A 76 -8.62 -1.17 9.36
N VAL A 77 -8.31 0.13 9.34
CA VAL A 77 -6.93 0.60 9.19
C VAL A 77 -6.06 0.22 10.40
N LYS A 78 -6.61 0.33 11.63
CA LYS A 78 -5.93 -0.13 12.85
C LYS A 78 -5.70 -1.64 12.83
N GLU A 79 -6.70 -2.40 12.38
CA GLU A 79 -6.59 -3.85 12.25
C GLU A 79 -5.49 -4.24 11.27
N TYR A 80 -5.43 -3.57 10.11
CA TYR A 80 -4.35 -3.77 9.13
C TYR A 80 -2.97 -3.44 9.73
N ASN A 81 -2.84 -2.28 10.37
CA ASN A 81 -1.58 -1.86 10.98
C ASN A 81 -1.11 -2.79 12.12
N SER A 82 -2.02 -3.51 12.78
CA SER A 82 -1.66 -4.51 13.79
C SER A 82 -1.03 -5.78 13.18
N GLN A 83 -1.33 -6.07 11.91
CA GLN A 83 -0.89 -7.26 11.19
C GLN A 83 0.37 -7.00 10.34
N THR A 84 0.65 -5.74 9.98
CA THR A 84 1.71 -5.37 9.04
C THR A 84 2.72 -4.39 9.66
N LYS A 85 4.02 -4.70 9.55
CA LYS A 85 5.11 -3.84 10.06
C LYS A 85 5.77 -2.97 9.00
N ASP A 86 5.70 -3.38 7.73
CA ASP A 86 6.49 -2.74 6.66
C ASP A 86 5.77 -1.56 5.98
N ASN A 87 4.43 -1.56 5.98
CA ASN A 87 3.61 -0.47 5.44
C ASN A 87 2.54 -0.05 6.46
N VAL A 88 2.88 0.90 7.33
CA VAL A 88 1.92 1.47 8.28
C VAL A 88 1.12 2.59 7.60
N ILE A 89 -0.20 2.50 7.66
CA ILE A 89 -1.13 3.51 7.10
C ILE A 89 -1.47 4.55 8.17
N ALA A 90 -1.24 5.82 7.87
CA ALA A 90 -1.71 6.93 8.68
C ALA A 90 -3.18 7.26 8.38
N ILE A 91 -3.87 7.85 9.35
CA ILE A 91 -5.26 8.32 9.20
C ILE A 91 -5.23 9.84 9.18
N MET A 92 -5.84 10.44 8.16
CA MET A 92 -6.00 11.88 8.00
C MET A 92 -7.47 12.24 8.08
N LEU A 93 -7.83 13.02 9.09
CA LEU A 93 -9.15 13.60 9.21
C LEU A 93 -9.16 14.94 8.49
N ASP A 94 -9.98 15.04 7.44
CA ASP A 94 -10.14 16.26 6.67
C ASP A 94 -11.47 16.91 7.04
N THR A 95 -11.41 18.11 7.60
CA THR A 95 -12.56 18.83 8.14
C THR A 95 -13.40 19.47 7.04
N LYS A 96 -14.65 19.83 7.37
CA LYS A 96 -15.51 20.62 6.50
C LYS A 96 -15.06 22.08 6.41
#